data_AF-A0A6B3FH64-F1
#
_entry.id   AF-A0A6B3FH64-F1
#
_cell.length_a   1.000
_cell.length_b   1.000
_cell.length_c   1.000
_cell.angle_alpha   90.00
_cell.angle_beta   90.00
_cell.angle_gamma   90.00
#
_symmetry.space_group_name_H-M   'P 1'
#
loop_
_entity.id
_entity.type
_entity.pdbx_description
1 polymer ?
#
loop_
_entity_poly.entity_id
_entity_poly.type
_entity_poly.pdbx_seq_one_letter_code
_entity_poly.pdbx_strand_id
1 'polypeptide(L)'
;MADTRIQTRVEEDLADWLTERDLRMHTGSHHIQAKLELGMWRRALAAELRRIRLTLNQANLIASVLSGTVMTPEIVGSAPAVLMEVGDAFHLTRETPLPGEAPYGETWSVDEDALLHYLRTLGPTADHALFDAVSRWWKAGEPGTVEGWANVGLTVVPDAPAAEHDEA
;
A
#
# COMPACT_ATOMS: atom_id res chain seq x y z
N MET A 1 0.13 -31.72 -6.95
CA MET A 1 0.38 -30.26 -7.01
C MET A 1 1.81 -30.07 -7.48
N ALA A 2 2.07 -29.18 -8.43
CA ALA A 2 3.43 -28.89 -8.86
C ALA A 2 4.20 -28.25 -7.69
N ASP A 3 5.39 -28.76 -7.38
CA ASP A 3 6.29 -28.15 -6.40
C ASP A 3 7.03 -27.00 -7.10
N THR A 4 6.83 -25.78 -6.62
CA THR A 4 7.46 -24.58 -7.19
C THR A 4 8.62 -24.15 -6.30
N ARG A 5 9.83 -24.18 -6.85
CA ARG A 5 11.04 -23.71 -6.16
C ARG A 5 11.31 -22.25 -6.49
N ILE A 6 11.49 -21.44 -5.45
CA ILE A 6 11.96 -20.06 -5.55
C ILE A 6 13.39 -20.01 -5.02
N GLN A 7 14.29 -19.35 -5.74
CA GLN A 7 15.69 -19.15 -5.33
C GLN A 7 16.06 -17.68 -5.51
N THR A 8 16.73 -17.10 -4.52
CA THR A 8 17.28 -15.75 -4.59
C THR A 8 18.61 -15.71 -3.85
N ARG A 9 19.48 -14.79 -4.26
CA ARG A 9 20.66 -14.41 -3.45
C ARG A 9 20.20 -13.45 -2.37
N VAL A 10 20.83 -13.52 -1.21
CA VAL A 10 20.60 -12.63 -0.07
C VAL A 10 21.93 -12.11 0.43
N GLU A 11 21.90 -10.98 1.12
CA GLU A 11 23.05 -10.43 1.81
C GLU A 11 23.46 -11.34 2.99
N GLU A 12 24.73 -11.24 3.39
CA GLU A 12 25.31 -12.09 4.45
C GLU A 12 24.60 -11.88 5.78
N ASP A 13 24.25 -10.63 6.11
CA ASP A 13 23.56 -10.27 7.34
C ASP A 13 22.17 -10.93 7.47
N LEU A 14 21.40 -11.00 6.37
CA LEU A 14 20.10 -11.65 6.31
C LEU A 14 20.23 -13.17 6.43
N ALA A 15 21.28 -13.75 5.83
CA ALA A 15 21.56 -15.17 5.94
C ALA A 15 21.92 -15.57 7.38
N ASP A 16 22.74 -14.75 8.04
CA ASP A 16 23.13 -14.93 9.44
C ASP A 16 21.93 -14.78 10.36
N TRP A 17 21.13 -13.73 10.17
CA TRP A 17 19.91 -13.51 10.93
C TRP A 17 18.93 -14.68 10.82
N LEU A 18 18.72 -15.23 9.62
CA LEU A 18 17.86 -16.41 9.41
C LEU A 18 18.40 -17.65 10.11
N THR A 19 19.72 -17.84 10.10
CA THR A 19 20.38 -18.97 10.76
C THR A 19 20.21 -18.89 12.28
N GLU A 20 20.45 -17.73 12.89
CA GLU A 20 20.21 -17.55 14.31
C GLU A 20 18.72 -17.66 14.67
N ARG A 21 17.85 -17.17 13.79
CA ARG A 21 16.41 -17.20 14.02
C ARG A 21 15.86 -18.61 13.99
N ASP A 22 16.35 -19.46 13.10
CA ASP A 22 16.06 -20.90 13.12
C ASP A 22 16.42 -21.53 14.48
N LEU A 23 17.59 -21.21 15.03
CA LEU A 23 17.99 -21.71 16.35
C LEU A 23 17.04 -21.27 17.47
N ARG A 24 16.59 -20.00 17.45
CA ARG A 24 15.65 -19.46 18.44
C ARG A 24 14.22 -20.00 18.28
N MET A 25 13.79 -20.26 17.04
CA MET A 25 12.43 -20.71 16.72
C MET A 25 12.32 -22.23 16.59
N HIS A 26 13.44 -22.94 16.68
CA HIS A 26 13.56 -24.40 16.62
C HIS A 26 12.95 -25.04 15.37
N THR A 27 13.14 -24.43 14.20
CA THR A 27 12.57 -24.96 12.94
C THR A 27 13.40 -26.07 12.30
N GLY A 28 14.67 -26.20 12.71
CA GLY A 28 15.61 -27.20 12.21
C GLY A 28 16.17 -26.90 10.81
N SER A 29 15.85 -25.74 10.23
CA SER A 29 16.38 -25.28 8.94
C SER A 29 16.07 -23.81 8.71
N HIS A 30 17.10 -23.00 8.43
CA HIS A 30 16.94 -21.61 8.01
C HIS A 30 16.08 -21.43 6.74
N HIS A 31 16.02 -22.43 5.85
CA HIS A 31 15.10 -22.39 4.69
C HIS A 31 13.63 -22.57 5.10
N ILE A 32 13.35 -23.44 6.08
CA ILE A 32 12.01 -23.59 6.64
C ILE A 32 11.63 -22.30 7.40
N GLN A 33 12.56 -21.74 8.17
CA GLN A 33 12.36 -20.46 8.84
C GLN A 33 12.01 -19.36 7.83
N ALA A 34 12.77 -19.20 6.75
CA ALA A 34 12.48 -18.21 5.71
C ALA A 34 11.07 -18.38 5.11
N LYS A 35 10.66 -19.62 4.82
CA LYS A 35 9.30 -19.91 4.33
C LYS A 35 8.23 -19.50 5.34
N LEU A 36 8.46 -19.72 6.64
CA LEU A 36 7.53 -19.32 7.70
C LEU A 36 7.43 -17.81 7.82
N GLU A 37 8.56 -17.09 7.79
CA GLU A 37 8.58 -15.62 7.83
C GLU A 37 7.84 -15.01 6.63
N LEU A 38 8.08 -15.51 5.42
CA LEU A 38 7.35 -15.05 4.23
C LEU A 38 5.84 -15.32 4.34
N GLY A 39 5.46 -16.48 4.88
CA GLY A 39 4.07 -16.82 5.15
C GLY A 39 3.43 -15.91 6.22
N MET A 40 4.17 -15.57 7.26
CA MET A 40 3.75 -14.65 8.31
C MET A 40 3.59 -13.24 7.75
N TRP A 41 4.57 -12.76 6.99
CA TRP A 41 4.54 -11.45 6.35
C TRP A 41 3.33 -11.28 5.44
N ARG A 42 3.08 -12.25 4.55
CA ARG A 42 1.88 -12.25 3.69
C ARG A 42 0.58 -12.15 4.51
N ARG A 43 0.49 -12.81 5.66
CA ARG A 43 -0.68 -12.73 6.54
C ARG A 43 -0.76 -11.40 7.27
N ALA A 44 0.37 -10.81 7.64
CA ALA A 44 0.44 -9.49 8.26
C ALA A 44 -0.08 -8.42 7.30
N LEU A 45 0.36 -8.43 6.03
CA LEU A 45 -0.16 -7.51 4.99
C LEU A 45 -1.68 -7.61 4.85
N ALA A 46 -2.22 -8.82 4.75
CA ALA A 46 -3.67 -9.03 4.66
C ALA A 46 -4.42 -8.58 5.93
N ALA A 47 -3.79 -8.65 7.10
CA ALA A 47 -4.37 -8.18 8.35
C ALA A 47 -4.40 -6.64 8.43
N GLU A 48 -3.35 -5.96 7.94
CA GLU A 48 -3.31 -4.50 7.90
C GLU A 48 -4.35 -3.92 6.94
N LEU A 49 -4.58 -4.53 5.78
CA LEU A 49 -5.63 -4.08 4.84
C LEU A 49 -7.02 -4.03 5.46
N ARG A 50 -7.32 -4.90 6.43
CA ARG A 50 -8.59 -4.90 7.16
C ARG A 50 -8.70 -3.77 8.19
N ARG A 51 -7.58 -3.15 8.56
CA ARG A 51 -7.50 -2.05 9.53
C ARG A 51 -7.41 -0.68 8.87
N ILE A 52 -6.93 -0.62 7.64
CA ILE A 52 -6.92 0.62 6.85
C ILE A 52 -8.36 1.10 6.65
N ARG A 53 -8.56 2.41 6.80
CA ARG A 53 -9.85 3.10 6.71
C ARG A 53 -9.67 4.24 5.73
N LEU A 54 -10.13 4.01 4.50
CA LEU A 54 -10.14 5.00 3.44
C LEU A 54 -11.56 5.11 2.91
N THR A 55 -11.93 6.30 2.47
CA THR A 55 -13.10 6.44 1.60
C THR A 55 -12.76 5.95 0.18
N LEU A 56 -13.78 5.75 -0.64
CA LEU A 56 -13.58 5.31 -2.03
C LEU A 56 -12.76 6.34 -2.82
N ASN A 57 -13.07 7.63 -2.71
CA ASN A 57 -12.31 8.68 -3.37
C ASN A 57 -10.86 8.77 -2.87
N GLN A 58 -10.60 8.59 -1.57
CA GLN A 58 -9.24 8.55 -1.06
C GLN A 58 -8.43 7.39 -1.65
N ALA A 59 -9.04 6.19 -1.73
CA ALA A 59 -8.38 5.03 -2.32
C ALA A 59 -8.09 5.22 -3.81
N ASN A 60 -9.06 5.75 -4.57
CA ASN A 60 -8.89 6.04 -5.99
C ASN A 60 -7.86 7.14 -6.26
N LEU A 61 -7.82 8.18 -5.42
CA LEU A 61 -6.79 9.20 -5.47
C LEU A 61 -5.41 8.58 -5.27
N ILE A 62 -5.21 7.79 -4.20
CA ILE A 62 -3.93 7.13 -3.92
C ILE A 62 -3.53 6.24 -5.10
N ALA A 63 -4.49 5.51 -5.67
CA ALA A 63 -4.27 4.68 -6.84
C ALA A 63 -3.82 5.51 -8.05
N SER A 64 -4.42 6.68 -8.28
CA SER A 64 -4.05 7.56 -9.40
C SER A 64 -2.61 8.06 -9.30
N VAL A 65 -2.10 8.30 -8.09
CA VAL A 65 -0.70 8.68 -7.84
C VAL A 65 0.24 7.50 -8.05
N LEU A 66 -0.10 6.32 -7.54
CA LEU A 66 0.79 5.16 -7.52
C LEU A 66 0.72 4.28 -8.78
N SER A 67 -0.22 4.52 -9.69
CA SER A 67 -0.40 3.71 -10.90
C SER A 67 0.81 3.82 -11.82
N GLY A 68 1.60 2.76 -11.89
CA GLY A 68 2.86 2.73 -12.66
C GLY A 68 4.13 2.92 -11.81
N THR A 69 3.99 3.20 -10.52
CA THR A 69 5.12 3.27 -9.57
C THR A 69 5.63 1.85 -9.28
N VAL A 70 6.94 1.65 -9.41
CA VAL A 70 7.59 0.36 -9.13
C VAL A 70 8.28 0.43 -7.78
N MET A 71 7.93 -0.49 -6.87
CA MET A 71 8.65 -0.64 -5.61
C MET A 71 9.96 -1.41 -5.85
N THR A 72 11.08 -0.77 -5.58
CA THR A 72 12.41 -1.41 -5.68
C THR A 72 12.89 -1.89 -4.30
N PRO A 73 13.75 -2.92 -4.22
CA PRO A 73 14.25 -3.45 -2.95
C PRO A 73 14.85 -2.38 -2.01
N GLU A 74 15.44 -1.33 -2.57
CA GLU A 74 16.04 -0.21 -1.84
C GLU A 74 15.01 0.71 -1.16
N ILE A 75 13.77 0.71 -1.68
CA ILE A 75 12.63 1.49 -1.17
C ILE A 75 11.79 0.64 -0.20
N VAL A 76 11.75 -0.68 -0.39
CA VAL A 76 11.02 -1.62 0.48
C VAL A 76 11.59 -1.58 1.90
N GLY A 77 10.89 -0.93 2.83
CA GLY A 77 11.19 -0.97 4.26
C GLY A 77 12.08 0.15 4.80
N SER A 78 12.54 1.08 3.95
CA SER A 78 13.34 2.25 4.36
C SER A 78 12.51 3.52 4.60
N ALA A 79 11.38 3.67 3.89
CA ALA A 79 10.45 4.79 4.05
C ALA A 79 9.00 4.36 3.74
N PRO A 80 7.98 5.03 4.31
CA PRO A 80 6.57 4.79 3.95
C PRO A 80 6.32 5.27 2.51
N ALA A 81 6.28 4.33 1.56
CA ALA A 81 6.23 4.61 0.14
C ALA A 81 4.93 5.31 -0.26
N VAL A 82 3.77 4.90 0.28
CA VAL A 82 2.49 5.54 -0.07
C VAL A 82 2.47 6.98 0.44
N LEU A 83 2.89 7.21 1.68
CA LEU A 83 2.94 8.55 2.25
C LEU A 83 3.85 9.49 1.42
N MET A 84 5.04 9.02 1.06
CA MET A 84 6.02 9.84 0.33
C MET A 84 5.51 10.19 -1.07
N GLU A 85 5.07 9.20 -1.83
CA GLU A 85 4.59 9.42 -3.22
C GLU A 85 3.36 10.32 -3.26
N VAL A 86 2.39 10.13 -2.35
CA VAL A 86 1.20 10.99 -2.26
C VAL A 86 1.57 12.40 -1.81
N GLY A 87 2.48 12.53 -0.84
CA GLY A 87 2.97 13.83 -0.38
C GLY A 87 3.70 14.61 -1.48
N ASP A 88 4.58 13.94 -2.21
CA ASP A 88 5.33 14.55 -3.31
C ASP A 88 4.40 14.93 -4.46
N ALA A 89 3.42 14.08 -4.83
CA ALA A 89 2.43 14.40 -5.84
C ALA A 89 1.61 15.66 -5.47
N PHE A 90 1.12 15.74 -4.23
CA PHE A 90 0.37 16.91 -3.74
C PHE A 90 1.22 18.18 -3.74
N HIS A 91 2.49 18.07 -3.36
CA HIS A 91 3.41 19.20 -3.39
C HIS A 91 3.68 19.66 -4.83
N LEU A 92 3.97 18.74 -5.75
CA LEU A 92 4.27 19.03 -7.15
C LEU A 92 3.10 19.72 -7.85
N THR A 93 1.87 19.23 -7.67
CA THR A 93 0.68 19.83 -8.29
C THR A 93 0.40 21.25 -7.77
N ARG A 94 0.73 21.54 -6.50
CA ARG A 94 0.57 22.88 -5.91
C ARG A 94 1.66 23.87 -6.34
N GLU A 95 2.92 23.45 -6.31
CA GLU A 95 4.06 24.34 -6.59
C GLU A 95 4.34 24.50 -8.09
N THR A 96 4.00 23.49 -8.90
CA THR A 96 4.31 23.44 -10.33
C THR A 96 3.10 23.03 -11.16
N PRO A 97 1.96 23.75 -11.06
CA PRO A 97 0.73 23.35 -11.74
C PRO A 97 0.90 23.39 -13.26
N LEU A 98 0.57 22.29 -13.93
CA LEU A 98 0.46 22.26 -15.38
C LEU A 98 -0.85 22.93 -15.82
N PRO A 99 -0.88 23.64 -16.97
CA PRO A 99 -2.10 24.28 -17.45
C PRO A 99 -3.24 23.27 -17.63
N GLY A 100 -4.33 23.48 -16.89
CA GLY A 100 -5.53 22.63 -16.97
C GLY A 100 -5.55 21.46 -15.98
N GLU A 101 -4.54 21.30 -15.13
CA GLU A 101 -4.56 20.33 -14.03
C GLU A 101 -5.09 20.98 -12.76
N ALA A 102 -6.11 20.36 -12.17
CA ALA A 102 -6.60 20.72 -10.84
C ALA A 102 -5.81 19.94 -9.78
N PRO A 103 -5.67 20.47 -8.56
CA PRO A 103 -5.19 19.70 -7.41
C PRO A 103 -5.94 18.37 -7.26
N TYR A 104 -5.25 17.36 -6.74
CA TYR A 104 -5.82 16.03 -6.54
C TYR A 104 -7.02 16.07 -5.60
N GLY A 105 -6.93 16.86 -4.53
CA GLY A 105 -8.03 17.05 -3.58
C GLY A 105 -9.30 17.59 -4.23
N GLU A 106 -9.17 18.50 -5.19
CA GLU A 106 -10.32 19.01 -5.95
C GLU A 106 -10.89 17.95 -6.88
N THR A 107 -10.02 17.28 -7.65
CA THR A 107 -10.40 16.24 -8.62
C THR A 107 -11.17 15.09 -7.97
N TRP A 108 -10.77 14.69 -6.76
CA TRP A 108 -11.34 13.56 -6.04
C TRP A 108 -12.27 13.97 -4.90
N SER A 109 -12.48 15.27 -4.65
CA SER A 109 -13.23 15.76 -3.47
C SER A 109 -12.67 15.20 -2.15
N VAL A 110 -11.35 15.26 -1.99
CA VAL A 110 -10.60 14.75 -0.83
C VAL A 110 -9.84 15.88 -0.15
N ASP A 111 -9.92 15.95 1.18
CA ASP A 111 -9.03 16.79 1.98
C ASP A 111 -7.61 16.18 1.99
N GLU A 112 -6.70 16.78 1.22
CA GLU A 112 -5.31 16.34 1.07
C GLU A 112 -4.55 16.34 2.40
N ASP A 113 -4.76 17.35 3.25
CA ASP A 113 -4.02 17.49 4.50
C ASP A 113 -4.49 16.45 5.54
N ALA A 114 -5.80 16.20 5.59
CA ALA A 114 -6.37 15.13 6.41
C ALA A 114 -5.91 13.74 5.93
N LEU A 115 -5.84 13.52 4.61
CA LEU A 115 -5.34 12.27 4.05
C LEU A 115 -3.85 12.07 4.38
N LEU A 116 -3.00 13.08 4.19
CA LEU A 116 -1.59 13.01 4.56
C LEU A 116 -1.40 12.79 6.06
N HIS A 117 -2.22 13.44 6.90
CA HIS A 117 -2.19 13.18 8.33
C HIS A 117 -2.53 11.72 8.64
N TYR A 118 -3.55 11.15 8.01
CA TYR A 118 -3.91 9.74 8.17
C TYR A 118 -2.78 8.81 7.71
N LEU A 119 -2.21 9.03 6.53
CA LEU A 119 -1.12 8.20 5.99
C LEU A 119 0.12 8.22 6.90
N ARG A 120 0.43 9.35 7.56
CA ARG A 120 1.49 9.43 8.58
C ARG A 120 1.26 8.55 9.80
N THR A 121 0.02 8.19 10.09
CA THR A 121 -0.30 7.28 11.21
C THR A 121 -0.15 5.81 10.86
N LEU A 122 -0.02 5.48 9.57
CA LEU A 122 0.19 4.10 9.13
C LEU A 122 1.61 3.66 9.50
N GLY A 123 1.70 2.53 10.19
CA GLY A 123 2.98 1.86 10.41
C GLY A 123 3.56 1.32 9.09
N PRO A 124 4.87 0.99 9.04
CA PRO A 124 5.53 0.53 7.81
C PRO A 124 4.85 -0.69 7.15
N THR A 125 4.30 -1.60 7.95
CA THR A 125 3.56 -2.77 7.43
C THR A 125 2.24 -2.38 6.77
N ALA A 126 1.52 -1.40 7.31
CA ALA A 126 0.25 -0.96 6.75
C ALA A 126 0.45 -0.14 5.47
N ASP A 127 1.47 0.72 5.44
CA ASP A 127 1.88 1.44 4.23
C ASP A 127 2.25 0.48 3.09
N HIS A 128 3.09 -0.52 3.38
CA HIS A 128 3.44 -1.55 2.38
C HIS A 128 2.20 -2.37 1.96
N ALA A 129 1.33 -2.73 2.90
CA ALA A 129 0.10 -3.46 2.57
C ALA A 129 -0.79 -2.66 1.60
N LEU A 130 -0.92 -1.35 1.82
CA LEU A 130 -1.66 -0.44 0.96
C LEU A 130 -1.03 -0.36 -0.44
N PHE A 131 0.30 -0.19 -0.53
CA PHE A 131 1.00 -0.18 -1.80
C PHE A 131 0.81 -1.49 -2.59
N ASP A 132 0.93 -2.65 -1.91
CA ASP A 132 0.70 -3.97 -2.51
C ASP A 132 -0.74 -4.12 -3.02
N ALA A 133 -1.74 -3.63 -2.26
CA ALA A 133 -3.13 -3.65 -2.72
C ALA A 133 -3.34 -2.81 -3.98
N VAL A 134 -2.78 -1.61 -4.05
CA VAL A 134 -2.85 -0.75 -5.24
C VAL A 134 -2.14 -1.40 -6.44
N SER A 135 -0.97 -2.00 -6.21
CA SER A 135 -0.23 -2.72 -7.26
C SER A 135 -1.02 -3.90 -7.82
N ARG A 136 -1.70 -4.66 -6.94
CA ARG A 136 -2.58 -5.77 -7.36
C ARG A 136 -3.82 -5.28 -8.10
N TRP A 137 -4.41 -4.18 -7.66
CA TRP A 137 -5.59 -3.56 -8.28
C TRP A 137 -5.26 -3.11 -9.70
N TRP A 138 -4.15 -2.39 -9.86
CA TRP A 138 -3.65 -1.93 -11.17
C TRP A 138 -3.34 -3.09 -12.11
N LYS A 139 -2.60 -4.10 -11.61
CA LYS A 139 -2.20 -5.26 -12.42
C LYS A 139 -3.41 -6.09 -12.88
N ALA A 140 -4.44 -6.20 -12.05
CA ALA A 140 -5.65 -6.94 -12.37
C ALA A 140 -6.63 -6.14 -13.26
N GLY A 141 -6.42 -4.83 -13.42
CA GLY A 141 -7.35 -3.96 -14.15
C GLY A 141 -8.70 -3.83 -13.46
N GLU A 142 -8.70 -3.90 -12.12
CA GLU A 142 -9.92 -3.78 -11.32
C GLU A 142 -10.49 -2.36 -11.44
N PRO A 143 -11.83 -2.19 -11.39
CA PRO A 143 -12.44 -0.86 -11.43
C PRO A 143 -12.21 -0.12 -10.11
N GLY A 144 -12.22 1.22 -10.15
CA GLY A 144 -12.13 2.10 -8.98
C GLY A 144 -13.43 2.16 -8.17
N THR A 145 -13.97 0.99 -7.79
CA THR A 145 -15.22 0.83 -7.04
C THR A 145 -14.99 0.10 -5.72
N VAL A 146 -15.97 0.13 -4.82
CA VAL A 146 -15.91 -0.61 -3.55
C VAL A 146 -15.62 -2.10 -3.78
N GLU A 147 -16.24 -2.70 -4.81
CA GLU A 147 -16.04 -4.12 -5.16
C GLU A 147 -14.62 -4.36 -5.73
N GLY A 148 -14.12 -3.49 -6.61
CA GLY A 148 -12.77 -3.61 -7.15
C GLY A 148 -11.69 -3.52 -6.07
N TRP A 149 -11.88 -2.66 -5.08
CA TRP A 149 -10.99 -2.59 -3.90
C TRP A 149 -11.11 -3.82 -3.00
N ALA A 150 -12.33 -4.35 -2.82
CA ALA A 150 -12.55 -5.57 -2.05
C ALA A 150 -11.86 -6.80 -2.68
N ASN A 151 -11.79 -6.89 -4.01
CA ASN A 151 -11.09 -7.96 -4.74
C ASN A 151 -9.59 -8.03 -4.41
N VAL A 152 -8.98 -6.90 -4.06
CA VAL A 152 -7.59 -6.84 -3.60
C VAL A 152 -7.46 -6.80 -2.07
N GLY A 153 -8.56 -7.02 -1.35
CA GLY A 153 -8.59 -7.15 0.09
C GLY A 153 -8.60 -5.81 0.85
N LEU A 154 -8.69 -4.68 0.16
CA LEU A 154 -8.85 -3.36 0.77
C LEU A 154 -10.33 -3.07 0.99
N THR A 155 -10.72 -2.80 2.24
CA THR A 155 -12.10 -2.36 2.54
C THR A 155 -12.14 -0.83 2.52
N VAL A 156 -12.90 -0.28 1.57
CA VAL A 156 -13.15 1.16 1.46
C VAL A 156 -14.58 1.48 1.84
N VAL A 157 -14.79 2.68 2.39
CA VAL A 157 -16.12 3.19 2.74
C VAL A 157 -16.64 4.03 1.58
N PRO A 158 -17.90 3.87 1.14
CA PRO A 158 -18.48 4.79 0.15
C PRO A 158 -18.36 6.24 0.65
N ASP A 159 -18.04 7.16 -0.26
CA ASP A 159 -18.05 8.58 0.08
C ASP A 159 -19.47 9.00 0.48
N ALA A 160 -19.57 9.92 1.45
CA ALA A 160 -20.87 10.47 1.82
C ALA A 160 -21.50 11.14 0.59
N PRO A 161 -22.82 11.02 0.37
CA PRO A 161 -23.47 11.80 -0.66
C PRO A 161 -23.18 13.28 -0.40
N ALA A 162 -22.80 14.02 -1.45
CA ALA A 162 -22.68 15.46 -1.37
C ALA A 162 -23.97 16.00 -0.75
N ALA A 163 -23.85 16.75 0.35
CA ALA A 163 -25.02 17.36 0.97
C ALA A 163 -25.75 18.16 -0.11
N GLU A 164 -26.99 17.78 -0.43
CA GLU A 164 -27.85 18.58 -1.27
C GLU A 164 -27.94 19.96 -0.59
N HIS A 165 -27.33 20.96 -1.20
CA HIS A 165 -27.56 22.35 -0.83
C HIS A 165 -29.02 22.63 -1.19
N ASP A 166 -29.91 22.50 -0.21
CA ASP A 166 -31.25 23.09 -0.27
C ASP A 166 -31.05 24.61 -0.42
N GLU A 167 -31.18 25.11 -1.65
CA GLU A 167 -31.36 26.53 -1.92
C GLU A 167 -32.69 26.95 -1.28
N ALA A 168 -32.60 27.76 -0.22
CA ALA A 168 -33.72 28.46 0.40
C ALA A 168 -33.82 29.90 -0.12
#